data_AF-A0A519LLZ3-F1
#
_entry.id   AF-A0A519LLZ3-F1
#
_cell.length_a   1.000
_cell.length_b   1.000
_cell.length_c   1.000
_cell.angle_alpha   90.00
_cell.angle_beta   90.00
_cell.angle_gamma   90.00
#
_symmetry.space_group_name_H-M   'P 1'
#
loop_
_entity.id
_entity.type
_entity.pdbx_description
1 polymer ?
#
loop_
_entity_poly.entity_id
_entity_poly.type
_entity_poly.pdbx_seq_one_letter_code
_entity_poly.pdbx_strand_id
1 'polypeptide(L)' 'MKKPIFNVTVLLFILAASTNGFAQKLITKTGSIKFQASMPTYEEVAAENKSVSAVLEQSTGDFAALVLIKGFRFK' A
#
# COMPACT_ATOMS: atom_id res chain seq x y z
N MET A 1 -11.10 47.91 14.06
CA MET A 1 -11.15 46.98 12.91
C MET A 1 -10.26 45.74 13.02
N LYS A 2 -9.42 45.56 14.06
CA LYS A 2 -8.48 44.42 14.16
C LYS A 2 -9.06 43.12 14.74
N LYS A 3 -10.15 43.20 15.51
CA LYS A 3 -10.85 42.03 16.11
C LYS A 3 -11.33 40.98 15.08
N PRO A 4 -11.95 41.33 13.93
CA PRO A 4 -12.36 40.30 12.96
C PRO A 4 -11.16 39.63 12.29
N ILE A 5 -10.06 40.36 12.07
CA ILE A 5 -8.84 39.81 11.47
C ILE A 5 -8.24 38.76 12.42
N PHE A 6 -8.17 39.05 13.73
CA PHE A 6 -7.68 38.10 14.73
C PHE A 6 -8.53 36.82 14.77
N ASN A 7 -9.86 36.93 14.75
CA ASN A 7 -10.76 35.78 14.76
C ASN A 7 -10.60 34.92 13.49
N VAL A 8 -10.43 35.54 12.32
CA VAL A 8 -10.18 34.83 11.06
C VAL A 8 -8.82 34.12 11.10
N THR A 9 -7.79 34.74 11.66
CA THR A 9 -6.47 34.11 11.83
C THR A 9 -6.53 32.90 12.77
N VAL A 10 -7.25 33.01 13.89
CA VAL A 10 -7.45 31.90 14.83
C VAL A 10 -8.22 30.74 14.17
N LEU A 11 -9.26 31.04 13.40
CA LEU A 11 -10.02 30.03 12.66
C LEU A 11 -9.16 29.29 11.63
N LEU A 12 -8.31 30.02 10.90
CA LEU A 12 -7.38 29.43 9.93
C LEU A 12 -6.39 28.47 10.61
N PHE A 13 -5.91 28.81 11.81
CA PHE A 13 -4.96 27.99 12.56
C PHE A 13 -5.59 26.68 13.06
N ILE A 14 -6.85 26.72 13.50
CA ILE A 14 -7.61 25.54 13.91
C ILE A 14 -7.85 24.59 12.73
N LEU A 15 -8.19 25.14 11.56
CA LEU A 15 -8.37 24.34 10.34
C LEU A 15 -7.06 23.70 9.89
N ALA A 16 -5.94 24.42 9.95
CA ALA A 16 -4.62 23.89 9.61
C ALA A 16 -4.18 22.74 10.53
N ALA A 17 -4.50 22.81 11.83
CA ALA A 17 -4.17 21.77 12.82
C ALA A 17 -4.93 20.45 12.62
N SER A 18 -6.03 20.45 11.87
CA SER A 18 -6.89 19.28 11.66
C SER A 18 -6.47 18.35 10.50
N THR A 19 -5.36 18.64 9.81
CA THR A 19 -4.99 17.97 8.55
C THR A 19 -4.23 16.65 8.70
N ASN A 20 -4.18 16.05 9.89
CA ASN A 20 -3.59 14.71 10.06
C ASN A 20 -4.54 13.64 9.49
N GLY A 21 -4.53 13.48 8.17
CA GLY A 21 -5.17 12.36 7.49
C GLY A 21 -4.44 11.06 7.83
N PHE A 22 -4.89 10.36 8.88
CA PHE A 22 -4.41 9.02 9.16
C PHE A 22 -4.86 8.08 8.04
N ALA A 23 -3.92 7.65 7.20
CA ALA A 23 -4.17 6.54 6.30
C ALA A 23 -4.30 5.26 7.14
N GLN A 24 -5.52 4.74 7.26
CA GLN A 24 -5.82 3.58 8.09
C GLN A 24 -5.13 2.29 7.60
N LYS A 25 -4.91 2.13 6.29
CA LYS A 25 -4.32 0.93 5.70
C LYS A 25 -3.20 1.29 4.73
N LEU A 26 -2.08 0.57 4.81
CA LEU A 26 -1.03 0.63 3.80
C LEU A 26 -1.40 -0.32 2.66
N ILE A 27 -1.39 0.19 1.42
CA ILE A 27 -1.84 -0.55 0.24
C ILE A 27 -0.79 -0.44 -0.87
N THR A 28 -0.53 -1.54 -1.55
CA THR A 28 0.21 -1.55 -2.82
C THR A 28 -0.54 -2.36 -3.88
N LYS A 29 -0.31 -2.02 -5.16
CA LYS A 29 -0.80 -2.75 -6.35
C LYS A 29 0.34 -3.18 -7.29
N THR A 30 1.58 -2.86 -6.93
CA THR A 30 2.79 -3.06 -7.73
C THR A 30 3.75 -4.06 -7.07
N GLY A 31 3.23 -4.95 -6.21
CA GLY A 31 4.02 -6.01 -5.59
C GLY A 31 4.45 -7.08 -6.60
N SER A 32 5.44 -7.89 -6.22
CA SER A 32 5.92 -9.03 -7.02
C SER A 32 5.89 -10.33 -6.21
N ILE A 33 5.39 -11.42 -6.82
CA ILE A 33 5.49 -12.79 -6.31
C ILE A 33 6.25 -13.63 -7.35
N LYS A 34 7.23 -14.40 -6.87
CA LYS A 34 8.02 -15.34 -7.67
C LYS A 34 7.83 -16.75 -7.13
N PHE A 35 7.54 -17.71 -8.00
CA PHE A 35 7.69 -19.12 -7.68
C PHE A 35 8.91 -19.67 -8.41
N GLN A 36 9.62 -20.57 -7.72
CA GLN A 36 10.74 -21.32 -8.25
C GLN A 36 10.53 -22.76 -7.80
N ALA A 37 10.48 -23.68 -8.75
CA ALA A 37 10.61 -25.10 -8.49
C ALA A 37 11.88 -25.57 -9.21
N SER A 38 12.90 -25.92 -8.45
CA SER A 38 14.12 -26.52 -8.98
C SER A 38 14.25 -27.96 -8.48
N MET A 39 14.57 -28.86 -9.40
CA MET A 39 15.11 -30.18 -9.09
C MET A 39 16.49 -30.27 -9.75
N PRO A 40 17.49 -30.89 -9.11
CA PRO A 40 18.88 -30.90 -9.60
C PRO A 40 19.09 -31.54 -10.99
N THR A 41 18.05 -32.12 -11.60
CA THR A 41 18.13 -32.82 -12.89
C THR A 41 17.15 -32.27 -13.95
N TYR A 42 16.35 -31.25 -13.61
CA TYR A 42 15.33 -30.70 -14.51
C TYR A 42 15.55 -29.21 -14.76
N GLU A 43 15.01 -28.72 -15.88
CA GLU A 43 14.97 -27.30 -16.22
C GLU A 43 14.19 -26.51 -15.16
N GLU A 44 14.67 -25.30 -14.85
CA GLU A 44 14.09 -24.46 -13.80
C GLU A 44 12.66 -24.04 -14.20
N VAL A 45 11.67 -24.44 -13.41
CA VAL A 45 10.30 -23.93 -13.58
C VAL A 45 10.13 -22.72 -12.68
N ALA A 46 10.37 -21.54 -13.24
CA ALA A 46 10.21 -20.28 -12.53
C ALA A 46 9.15 -19.40 -13.20
N ALA A 47 8.35 -18.69 -12.41
CA ALA A 47 7.58 -17.57 -12.92
C ALA A 47 7.47 -16.44 -11.93
N GLU A 48 7.13 -15.28 -12.49
CA GLU A 48 6.92 -14.04 -11.76
C GLU A 48 5.58 -13.42 -12.13
N ASN A 49 4.93 -12.79 -11.13
CA ASN A 49 3.83 -11.86 -11.34
C ASN A 49 4.17 -10.53 -10.63
N LYS A 50 4.27 -9.44 -11.39
CA LYS A 50 4.61 -8.08 -10.91
C LYS A 50 3.39 -7.18 -10.64
N SER A 51 2.19 -7.77 -10.65
CA SER A 51 0.92 -7.08 -10.40
C SER A 51 0.22 -7.75 -9.22
N VAL A 52 0.86 -7.64 -8.05
CA VAL A 52 0.35 -8.16 -6.79
C VAL A 52 -0.18 -7.02 -5.95
N SER A 53 -1.39 -7.20 -5.42
CA SER A 53 -1.96 -6.27 -4.45
C SER A 53 -1.71 -6.76 -3.04
N ALA A 54 -1.39 -5.86 -2.12
CA ALA A 54 -1.29 -6.17 -0.71
C ALA A 54 -1.85 -5.05 0.15
N VAL A 55 -2.38 -5.41 1.31
CA VAL A 55 -2.96 -4.50 2.30
C VAL A 55 -2.43 -4.87 3.68
N LEU A 56 -2.02 -3.86 4.45
CA LEU A 56 -1.63 -3.99 5.85
C LEU A 56 -2.49 -3.04 6.70
N GLU A 57 -3.21 -3.59 7.67
CA GLU A 57 -3.87 -2.85 8.74
C GLU A 57 -2.88 -2.58 9.86
N GLN A 58 -2.47 -1.32 10.04
CA GLN A 58 -1.42 -0.98 11.01
C GLN A 58 -1.88 -1.11 12.46
N SER A 59 -3.19 -1.00 12.72
CA SER A 59 -3.73 -1.08 14.08
C SER A 59 -3.78 -2.51 14.63
N THR A 60 -4.09 -3.50 13.80
CA THR A 60 -4.19 -4.92 14.20
C THR A 60 -2.98 -5.75 13.78
N GLY A 61 -2.25 -5.31 12.75
CA GLY A 61 -1.20 -6.11 12.10
C GLY A 61 -1.73 -7.05 11.02
N ASP A 62 -3.03 -7.01 10.69
CA ASP A 62 -3.61 -7.89 9.67
C ASP A 62 -3.01 -7.60 8.30
N PHE A 63 -2.54 -8.66 7.63
CA PHE A 63 -1.93 -8.59 6.31
C PHE A 63 -2.65 -9.52 5.34
N ALA A 64 -3.00 -8.98 4.16
CA ALA A 64 -3.58 -9.76 3.07
C ALA A 64 -2.88 -9.42 1.75
N ALA A 65 -2.58 -10.45 0.96
CA ALA A 65 -2.04 -10.33 -0.40
C ALA A 65 -2.96 -11.04 -1.40
N LEU A 66 -3.13 -10.44 -2.57
CA LEU A 66 -3.94 -10.95 -3.67
C LEU A 66 -3.13 -10.95 -4.96
N VAL A 67 -3.13 -12.09 -5.65
CA VAL A 67 -2.50 -12.28 -6.95
C VAL A 67 -3.40 -13.08 -7.88
N LEU A 68 -3.40 -12.74 -9.17
CA LEU A 68 -4.08 -13.52 -10.20
C LEU A 68 -3.18 -14.65 -10.69
N ILE A 69 -3.62 -15.90 -10.55
CA ILE A 69 -2.87 -17.09 -10.99
C ILE A 69 -2.56 -17.05 -12.49
N LYS A 70 -3.50 -16.61 -13.34
CA LYS A 70 -3.24 -16.41 -14.79
C LYS A 70 -2.21 -15.31 -15.13
N GLY A 71 -1.82 -14.51 -14.14
CA GLY A 71 -0.89 -13.40 -14.30
C GLY A 71 0.58 -13.84 -14.22
N PHE A 72 0.87 -15.08 -13.82
CA PHE A 72 2.24 -15.59 -13.82
C PHE A 72 2.79 -15.73 -15.24
N ARG A 73 4.08 -15.44 -15.39
CA ARG A 73 4.83 -15.59 -16.65
C ARG A 73 6.02 -16.52 -16.42
N PHE A 74 5.87 -17.75 -16.92
CA PHE A 74 6.89 -18.78 -16.83
C PHE A 74 8.06 -18.43 -17.74
N LYS A 75 9.27 -18.72 -17.27
CA LYS A 75 10.50 -18.69 -18.06
C LYS A 75 10.88 -20.09 -18.45
#